data_AF-A0A965X3T3-F1
#
_entry.id   AF-A0A965X3T3-F1
#
_cell.length_a   1.000
_cell.length_b   1.000
_cell.length_c   1.000
_cell.angle_alpha   90.00
_cell.angle_beta   90.00
_cell.angle_gamma   90.00
#
_symmetry.space_group_name_H-M   'P 1'
#
loop_
_entity.id
_entity.type
_entity.pdbx_description
1 polymer ?
#
loop_
_entity_poly.entity_id
_entity_poly.type
_entity_poly.pdbx_seq_one_letter_code
_entity_poly.pdbx_strand_id
1 'polypeptide(L)'
;MRNWRLIVGVISLVIGLALIPDGFGYFAFYFVIGVAFLFWHFKRKPKAATVSKSVTKNAPTAQEPKPSPANTPPREINGMVQRYSYTQVNVVGMQYLQDKAGVDAAKQGNRVDLCHEKDNEYDETAVAVVDGSGRKLGYLAKGSKIKDMAYDWIARKDPIYAALTVAQPDNLQLSITFYGKPKCRPSGEERYRQLETSAKKKTFSLTGTGSEEMQDTLSLCSRFDSLDIDYDVSIDKTVVSFDGGPIGFLSKAIEQFYDEHDDTEAFLSEVNEGEDGKYSAKVTLFYDIEA
;
A
#
# COMPACT_ATOMS: atom_id res chain seq x y z
N MET A 1 -0.35 -26.92 9.03
CA MET A 1 0.59 -28.05 9.24
C MET A 1 1.68 -28.13 8.15
N ARG A 2 2.40 -27.04 7.85
CA ARG A 2 3.45 -27.03 6.80
C ARG A 2 4.87 -26.74 7.32
N ASN A 3 5.00 -26.28 8.57
CA ASN A 3 6.28 -25.84 9.14
C ASN A 3 6.93 -26.85 10.09
N TRP A 4 6.23 -27.93 10.48
CA TRP A 4 6.77 -28.96 11.38
C TRP A 4 7.91 -29.76 10.75
N ARG A 5 7.85 -30.01 9.43
CA ARG A 5 8.86 -30.83 8.72
C ARG A 5 10.21 -30.13 8.55
N LEU A 6 10.22 -28.80 8.49
CA LEU A 6 11.45 -27.99 8.45
C LEU A 6 12.15 -27.96 9.82
N ILE A 7 11.37 -27.89 10.91
CA ILE A 7 11.92 -27.84 12.27
C ILE A 7 12.54 -29.19 12.65
N VAL A 8 11.93 -30.32 12.29
CA VAL A 8 12.52 -31.65 12.55
C VAL A 8 13.83 -31.85 11.78
N GLY A 9 13.92 -31.36 10.53
CA GLY A 9 15.13 -31.48 9.72
C GLY A 9 16.33 -30.71 10.26
N VAL A 10 16.09 -29.50 10.81
CA VAL A 10 17.17 -28.67 11.39
C VAL A 10 17.63 -29.24 12.73
N ILE A 11 16.73 -29.78 13.56
CA ILE A 11 17.07 -30.37 14.86
C ILE A 11 17.91 -31.65 14.67
N SER A 12 17.61 -32.49 13.66
CA SER A 12 18.42 -33.68 13.36
C SER A 12 19.84 -33.36 12.90
N LEU A 13 20.04 -32.21 12.22
CA LEU A 13 21.36 -31.77 11.76
C LEU A 13 22.24 -31.27 12.90
N VAL A 14 21.65 -30.60 13.90
CA VAL A 14 22.38 -30.05 15.05
C VAL A 14 22.77 -31.15 16.05
N ILE A 15 21.93 -32.16 16.26
CA ILE A 15 22.24 -33.28 17.17
C ILE A 15 23.36 -34.18 16.60
N GLY A 16 23.47 -34.32 15.27
CA GLY A 16 24.54 -35.08 14.62
C GLY A 16 25.94 -34.47 14.77
N LEU A 17 26.03 -33.17 15.07
CA LEU A 17 27.30 -32.43 15.17
C LEU A 17 27.93 -32.48 16.57
N ALA A 18 27.20 -32.93 17.59
CA ALA A 18 27.62 -32.84 18.99
C ALA A 18 28.15 -34.15 19.61
N LEU A 19 28.13 -35.29 18.91
CA LEU A 19 28.34 -36.60 19.56
C LEU A 19 29.34 -37.57 18.91
N ILE A 20 30.19 -37.15 17.96
CA ILE A 20 31.17 -38.09 17.37
C ILE A 20 32.54 -37.41 17.21
N PRO A 21 33.55 -37.77 18.03
CA PRO A 21 34.87 -37.14 17.98
C PRO A 21 35.68 -37.44 16.70
N ASP A 22 35.35 -38.52 15.97
CA ASP A 22 36.18 -39.00 14.85
C ASP A 22 35.37 -39.24 13.55
N GLY A 23 34.52 -38.26 13.17
CA GLY A 23 33.50 -38.43 12.13
C GLY A 23 33.71 -37.71 10.80
N PHE A 24 34.92 -37.25 10.46
CA PHE A 24 35.14 -36.38 9.28
C PHE A 24 34.73 -37.03 7.94
N GLY A 25 34.83 -38.37 7.83
CA GLY A 25 34.45 -39.11 6.63
C GLY A 25 32.94 -39.16 6.36
N TYR A 26 32.11 -39.23 7.41
CA TYR A 26 30.66 -39.29 7.25
C TYR A 26 30.06 -37.92 6.94
N PHE A 27 30.66 -36.84 7.46
CA PHE A 27 30.19 -35.48 7.20
C PHE A 27 30.33 -35.09 5.72
N ALA A 28 31.44 -35.45 5.09
CA ALA A 28 31.66 -35.23 3.66
C ALA A 28 30.63 -35.98 2.80
N PHE A 29 30.28 -37.22 3.18
CA PHE A 29 29.32 -38.03 2.43
C PHE A 29 27.89 -37.44 2.48
N TYR A 30 27.42 -37.02 3.65
CA TYR A 30 26.10 -36.39 3.77
C TYR A 30 26.05 -34.97 3.19
N PHE A 31 27.16 -34.23 3.23
CA PHE A 31 27.23 -32.91 2.59
C PHE A 31 27.13 -33.01 1.06
N VAL A 32 27.80 -33.97 0.43
CA VAL A 32 27.70 -34.20 -1.02
C VAL A 32 26.30 -34.63 -1.44
N ILE A 33 25.65 -35.50 -0.66
CA ILE A 33 24.25 -35.90 -0.93
C ILE A 33 23.28 -34.72 -0.76
N GLY A 34 23.47 -33.89 0.27
CA GLY A 34 22.66 -32.70 0.51
C GLY A 34 22.76 -31.66 -0.62
N VAL A 35 23.98 -31.39 -1.10
CA VAL A 35 24.22 -30.46 -2.22
C VAL A 35 23.66 -31.02 -3.53
N ALA A 36 23.79 -32.33 -3.78
CA ALA A 36 23.20 -32.98 -4.96
C ALA A 36 21.66 -32.90 -4.95
N PHE A 37 21.03 -33.04 -3.78
CA PHE A 37 19.57 -32.93 -3.64
C PHE A 37 19.07 -31.50 -3.87
N LEU A 38 19.80 -30.50 -3.39
CA LEU A 38 19.54 -29.08 -3.66
C LEU A 38 19.67 -28.74 -5.15
N PHE A 39 20.71 -29.24 -5.83
CA PHE A 39 20.89 -29.05 -7.27
C PHE A 39 19.81 -29.75 -8.10
N TRP A 40 19.33 -30.92 -7.67
CA TRP A 40 18.21 -31.61 -8.30
C TRP A 40 16.87 -30.86 -8.13
N HIS A 41 16.67 -30.24 -6.97
CA HIS A 41 15.46 -29.47 -6.69
C HIS A 41 15.42 -28.13 -7.46
N PHE A 42 16.58 -27.50 -7.69
CA PHE A 42 16.69 -26.25 -8.46
C PHE A 42 16.72 -26.44 -9.99
N LYS A 43 17.10 -27.61 -10.52
CA LYS A 43 17.07 -27.89 -11.98
C LYS A 43 15.68 -28.23 -12.53
N ARG A 44 14.66 -28.39 -11.69
CA ARG A 44 13.28 -28.55 -12.16
C ARG A 44 12.70 -27.19 -12.56
N LYS A 45 12.98 -26.76 -13.80
CA LYS A 45 12.22 -25.69 -14.45
C LYS A 45 10.73 -26.04 -14.42
N PRO A 46 9.81 -25.10 -14.12
CA PRO A 46 8.39 -25.34 -14.28
C PRO A 46 8.14 -25.64 -15.76
N LYS A 47 7.55 -26.81 -16.05
CA LYS A 47 7.01 -27.10 -17.38
C LYS A 47 5.97 -26.02 -17.68
N ALA A 48 6.18 -25.27 -18.76
CA ALA A 48 5.18 -24.40 -19.34
C ALA A 48 3.90 -25.23 -19.58
N ALA A 49 2.81 -24.82 -18.93
CA ALA A 49 1.50 -25.38 -19.20
C ALA A 49 1.02 -24.82 -20.54
N THR A 50 1.12 -25.66 -21.57
CA THR A 50 0.48 -25.46 -22.87
C THR A 50 -1.02 -25.32 -22.68
N VAL A 51 -1.57 -24.18 -23.10
CA VAL A 51 -3.01 -23.97 -23.25
C VAL A 51 -3.54 -24.97 -24.27
N SER A 52 -4.25 -25.99 -23.79
CA SER A 52 -5.02 -26.90 -24.64
C SER A 52 -6.50 -26.59 -24.46
N LYS A 53 -7.14 -26.13 -25.54
CA LYS A 53 -8.60 -26.06 -25.66
C LYS A 53 -9.15 -27.49 -25.69
N SER A 54 -9.90 -27.90 -24.69
CA SER A 54 -10.82 -29.02 -24.81
C SER A 54 -12.17 -28.68 -24.18
N VAL A 55 -13.18 -28.63 -25.05
CA VAL A 55 -14.60 -28.59 -24.73
C VAL A 55 -15.02 -29.99 -24.29
N THR A 56 -15.43 -30.22 -23.03
CA THR A 56 -16.43 -31.27 -22.73
C THR A 56 -17.12 -31.05 -21.36
N LYS A 57 -18.45 -30.84 -21.47
CA LYS A 57 -19.58 -31.20 -20.58
C LYS A 57 -19.48 -31.07 -19.05
N ASN A 58 -20.38 -30.21 -18.57
CA ASN A 58 -20.84 -29.96 -17.21
C ASN A 58 -21.14 -31.22 -16.37
N ALA A 59 -20.61 -31.23 -15.15
CA ALA A 59 -21.27 -31.78 -13.96
C ALA A 59 -21.32 -30.66 -12.90
N PRO A 60 -22.46 -30.43 -12.21
CA PRO A 60 -22.63 -29.25 -11.38
C PRO A 60 -21.83 -29.40 -10.08
N THR A 61 -20.72 -28.69 -9.99
CA THR A 61 -20.06 -28.41 -8.71
C THR A 61 -20.97 -27.47 -7.95
N ALA A 62 -21.40 -27.87 -6.75
CA ALA A 62 -22.16 -27.05 -5.83
C ALA A 62 -21.44 -25.71 -5.64
N GLN A 63 -22.03 -24.65 -6.19
CA GLN A 63 -21.54 -23.30 -6.00
C GLN A 63 -21.73 -22.94 -4.53
N GLU A 64 -20.64 -22.59 -3.84
CA GLU A 64 -20.73 -21.76 -2.65
C GLU A 64 -21.59 -20.53 -3.00
N PRO A 65 -22.56 -20.15 -2.14
CA PRO A 65 -23.49 -19.08 -2.46
C PRO A 65 -22.70 -17.79 -2.71
N LYS A 66 -22.80 -17.28 -3.94
CA LYS A 66 -22.32 -15.95 -4.32
C LYS A 66 -22.85 -14.93 -3.30
N PRO A 67 -21.99 -14.10 -2.66
CA PRO A 67 -22.47 -13.05 -1.79
C PRO A 67 -23.38 -12.12 -2.58
N SER A 68 -24.59 -11.90 -2.05
CA SER A 68 -25.58 -11.00 -2.61
C SER A 68 -24.97 -9.61 -2.86
N PRO A 69 -25.26 -8.94 -3.99
CA PRO A 69 -24.69 -7.63 -4.34
C PRO A 69 -24.96 -6.51 -3.32
N ALA A 70 -25.88 -6.72 -2.36
CA ALA A 70 -26.20 -5.78 -1.29
C ALA A 70 -25.07 -5.56 -0.25
N ASN A 71 -24.04 -6.41 -0.21
CA ASN A 71 -23.01 -6.36 0.85
C ASN A 71 -21.64 -5.85 0.39
N THR A 72 -21.55 -5.24 -0.79
CA THR A 72 -20.27 -4.74 -1.29
C THR A 72 -20.04 -3.32 -0.78
N PRO A 73 -18.99 -3.06 0.02
CA PRO A 73 -18.67 -1.71 0.46
C PRO A 73 -18.40 -0.80 -0.74
N PRO A 74 -18.88 0.46 -0.74
CA PRO A 74 -18.62 1.40 -1.84
C PRO A 74 -17.12 1.66 -1.99
N ARG A 75 -16.62 1.88 -3.21
CA ARG A 75 -15.18 2.12 -3.43
C ARG A 75 -14.68 3.41 -2.78
N GLU A 76 -15.57 4.38 -2.63
CA GLU A 76 -15.28 5.71 -2.13
C GLU A 76 -16.48 6.25 -1.33
N ILE A 77 -16.20 7.00 -0.27
CA ILE A 77 -17.20 7.73 0.53
C ILE A 77 -16.64 9.13 0.77
N ASN A 78 -17.35 10.18 0.35
CA ASN A 78 -16.99 11.58 0.59
C ASN A 78 -15.55 11.95 0.18
N GLY A 79 -15.08 11.52 -0.99
CA GLY A 79 -13.69 11.78 -1.42
C GLY A 79 -12.63 10.90 -0.76
N MET A 80 -13.03 10.00 0.16
CA MET A 80 -12.13 9.08 0.85
C MET A 80 -12.22 7.69 0.25
N VAL A 81 -11.06 7.04 0.07
CA VAL A 81 -10.94 5.72 -0.55
C VAL A 81 -10.78 4.63 0.51
N GLN A 82 -11.17 3.40 0.15
CA GLN A 82 -10.93 2.24 1.01
C GLN A 82 -9.43 2.09 1.34
N ARG A 83 -9.10 1.98 2.63
CA ARG A 83 -7.73 1.74 3.11
C ARG A 83 -7.54 0.34 3.66
N TYR A 84 -8.49 -0.11 4.46
CA TYR A 84 -8.47 -1.42 5.08
C TYR A 84 -9.85 -2.04 5.02
N SER A 85 -9.92 -3.36 4.83
CA SER A 85 -11.16 -4.11 4.81
C SER A 85 -10.97 -5.45 5.52
N TYR A 86 -11.89 -5.76 6.42
CA TYR A 86 -11.87 -6.98 7.22
C TYR A 86 -13.23 -7.65 7.09
N THR A 87 -13.21 -8.95 6.89
CA THR A 87 -14.41 -9.80 6.88
C THR A 87 -14.39 -10.73 8.08
N GLN A 88 -15.55 -11.26 8.44
CA GLN A 88 -15.71 -12.23 9.54
C GLN A 88 -15.28 -11.68 10.91
N VAL A 89 -15.54 -10.39 11.16
CA VAL A 89 -15.26 -9.76 12.46
C VAL A 89 -16.39 -10.12 13.42
N ASN A 90 -16.08 -10.88 14.48
CA ASN A 90 -17.08 -11.32 15.45
C ASN A 90 -17.57 -10.16 16.33
N VAL A 91 -18.89 -10.11 16.53
CA VAL A 91 -19.51 -9.28 17.58
C VAL A 91 -19.59 -10.10 18.86
N VAL A 92 -19.19 -9.51 19.98
CA VAL A 92 -19.17 -10.16 21.30
C VAL A 92 -20.10 -9.46 22.28
N GLY A 93 -20.41 -10.15 23.38
CA GLY A 93 -21.20 -9.58 24.48
C GLY A 93 -22.71 -9.57 24.25
N MET A 94 -23.19 -10.21 23.19
CA MET A 94 -24.61 -10.33 22.84
C MET A 94 -25.44 -10.95 23.98
N GLN A 95 -24.85 -11.90 24.72
CA GLN A 95 -25.49 -12.59 25.83
C GLN A 95 -25.73 -11.70 27.06
N TYR A 96 -25.03 -10.57 27.18
CA TYR A 96 -25.14 -9.64 28.30
C TYR A 96 -26.06 -8.45 27.99
N LEU A 97 -26.62 -8.39 26.79
CA LEU A 97 -27.59 -7.36 26.42
C LEU A 97 -28.94 -7.63 27.10
N GLN A 98 -29.45 -6.62 27.80
CA GLN A 98 -30.78 -6.70 28.41
C GLN A 98 -31.90 -6.66 27.36
N ASP A 99 -31.71 -5.84 26.32
CA ASP A 99 -32.59 -5.79 25.15
C ASP A 99 -31.97 -6.59 23.99
N LYS A 100 -32.65 -7.66 23.58
CA LYS A 100 -32.25 -8.50 22.44
C LYS A 100 -32.99 -8.15 21.15
N ALA A 101 -33.92 -7.20 21.16
CA ALA A 101 -34.73 -6.86 19.98
C ALA A 101 -33.88 -6.38 18.79
N GLY A 102 -32.72 -5.79 19.04
CA GLY A 102 -31.75 -5.46 18.00
C GLY A 102 -31.15 -6.71 17.33
N VAL A 103 -30.68 -7.66 18.14
CA VAL A 103 -30.09 -8.92 17.68
C VAL A 103 -31.13 -9.77 16.94
N ASP A 104 -32.35 -9.86 17.47
CA ASP A 104 -33.44 -10.65 16.86
C ASP A 104 -33.91 -10.07 15.52
N ALA A 105 -33.81 -8.75 15.35
CA ALA A 105 -34.14 -8.06 14.10
C ALA A 105 -32.97 -8.03 13.11
N ALA A 106 -31.77 -8.44 13.52
CA ALA A 106 -30.59 -8.40 12.69
C ALA A 106 -30.70 -9.39 11.53
N LYS A 107 -30.46 -8.90 10.31
CA LYS A 107 -30.43 -9.74 9.10
C LYS A 107 -29.08 -9.60 8.42
N GLN A 108 -28.66 -10.67 7.76
CA GLN A 108 -27.48 -10.64 6.92
C GLN A 108 -27.63 -9.53 5.88
N GLY A 109 -26.61 -8.70 5.77
CA GLY A 109 -26.55 -7.53 4.89
C GLY A 109 -27.14 -6.25 5.46
N ASN A 110 -27.72 -6.27 6.66
CA ASN A 110 -28.05 -5.03 7.33
C ASN A 110 -26.77 -4.22 7.59
N ARG A 111 -26.84 -2.93 7.25
CA ARG A 111 -25.83 -1.96 7.65
C ARG A 111 -25.91 -1.75 9.15
N VAL A 112 -24.74 -1.64 9.77
CA VAL A 112 -24.58 -1.34 11.19
C VAL A 112 -23.59 -0.18 11.34
N ASP A 113 -23.69 0.51 12.46
CA ASP A 113 -22.75 1.57 12.80
C ASP A 113 -21.86 1.14 13.97
N LEU A 114 -20.67 1.73 14.03
CA LEU A 114 -19.71 1.55 15.10
C LEU A 114 -19.65 2.83 15.93
N CYS A 115 -19.90 2.73 17.23
CA CYS A 115 -19.98 3.88 18.12
C CYS A 115 -19.01 3.70 19.28
N HIS A 116 -18.22 4.74 19.57
CA HIS A 116 -17.41 4.79 20.78
C HIS A 116 -18.31 5.01 21.99
N GLU A 117 -18.23 4.12 22.97
CA GLU A 117 -18.97 4.22 24.23
C GLU A 117 -18.04 4.75 25.33
N LYS A 118 -18.04 6.09 25.48
CA LYS A 118 -17.16 6.81 26.43
C LYS A 118 -17.39 6.44 27.88
N ASP A 119 -18.63 6.13 28.24
CA ASP A 119 -19.05 5.89 29.61
C ASP A 119 -18.91 4.40 30.01
N ASN A 120 -18.17 3.59 29.24
CA ASN A 120 -17.97 2.19 29.55
C ASN A 120 -16.98 2.01 30.72
N GLU A 121 -17.48 1.48 31.84
CA GLU A 121 -16.71 1.30 33.08
C GLU A 121 -15.55 0.29 32.98
N TYR A 122 -15.52 -0.55 31.93
CA TYR A 122 -14.56 -1.67 31.80
C TYR A 122 -13.51 -1.46 30.70
N ASP A 123 -13.78 -0.59 29.74
CA ASP A 123 -12.92 -0.29 28.60
C ASP A 123 -13.24 1.10 28.03
N GLU A 124 -12.38 2.09 28.31
CA GLU A 124 -12.51 3.47 27.82
C GLU A 124 -12.49 3.58 26.29
N THR A 125 -12.01 2.54 25.60
CA THR A 125 -11.90 2.47 24.14
C THR A 125 -12.92 1.49 23.54
N ALA A 126 -13.99 1.18 24.28
CA ALA A 126 -15.04 0.28 23.85
C ALA A 126 -15.76 0.80 22.60
N VAL A 127 -15.87 -0.08 21.60
CA VAL A 127 -16.62 0.20 20.37
C VAL A 127 -17.84 -0.71 20.32
N ALA A 128 -19.01 -0.11 20.49
CA ALA A 128 -20.30 -0.77 20.36
C ALA A 128 -20.69 -0.89 18.88
N VAL A 129 -21.36 -2.00 18.56
CA VAL A 129 -22.00 -2.24 17.27
C VAL A 129 -23.49 -1.97 17.44
N VAL A 130 -24.04 -1.06 16.63
CA VAL A 130 -25.45 -0.66 16.71
C VAL A 130 -26.14 -0.82 15.36
N ASP A 131 -27.44 -1.10 15.38
CA ASP A 131 -28.24 -1.11 14.15
C ASP A 131 -28.58 0.32 13.69
N GLY A 132 -29.23 0.43 12.52
CA GLY A 132 -29.63 1.72 11.96
C GLY A 132 -30.68 2.50 12.77
N SER A 133 -31.27 1.90 13.83
CA SER A 133 -32.12 2.62 14.79
C SER A 133 -31.40 2.93 16.10
N GLY A 134 -30.10 2.67 16.19
CA GLY A 134 -29.27 2.94 17.36
C GLY A 134 -29.36 1.87 18.47
N ARG A 135 -30.01 0.73 18.21
CA ARG A 135 -30.09 -0.37 19.18
C ARG A 135 -28.79 -1.17 19.18
N LYS A 136 -28.31 -1.50 20.38
CA LYS A 136 -27.03 -2.19 20.56
C LYS A 136 -27.15 -3.66 20.15
N LEU A 137 -26.23 -4.12 19.32
CA LEU A 137 -26.07 -5.51 18.89
C LEU A 137 -24.94 -6.22 19.64
N GLY A 138 -24.01 -5.47 20.20
CA GLY A 138 -22.89 -5.98 20.99
C GLY A 138 -21.67 -5.08 20.86
N TYR A 139 -20.48 -5.66 20.96
CA TYR A 139 -19.21 -4.95 20.93
C TYR A 139 -18.20 -5.60 19.99
N LEU A 140 -17.21 -4.83 19.55
CA LEU A 140 -15.97 -5.39 19.04
C LEU A 140 -15.14 -5.98 20.18
N ALA A 141 -14.43 -7.07 19.91
CA ALA A 141 -13.67 -7.78 20.92
C ALA A 141 -12.56 -6.91 21.55
N LYS A 142 -12.49 -6.92 22.89
CA LYS A 142 -11.45 -6.24 23.67
C LYS A 142 -10.06 -6.79 23.31
N GLY A 143 -9.08 -5.90 23.16
CA GLY A 143 -7.71 -6.24 22.75
C GLY A 143 -7.55 -6.63 21.27
N SER A 144 -8.61 -6.52 20.45
CA SER A 144 -8.49 -6.72 19.01
C SER A 144 -7.98 -5.46 18.31
N LYS A 145 -7.03 -5.62 17.39
CA LYS A 145 -6.51 -4.52 16.56
C LYS A 145 -7.60 -3.81 15.76
N ILE A 146 -8.67 -4.53 15.40
CA ILE A 146 -9.81 -3.98 14.66
C ILE A 146 -10.61 -3.02 15.54
N LYS A 147 -10.80 -3.32 16.84
CA LYS A 147 -11.41 -2.39 17.79
C LYS A 147 -10.58 -1.13 17.94
N ASP A 148 -9.27 -1.26 18.14
CA ASP A 148 -8.36 -0.11 18.31
C ASP A 148 -8.39 0.80 17.08
N MET A 149 -8.36 0.20 15.89
CA MET A 149 -8.47 0.95 14.64
C MET A 149 -9.86 1.56 14.45
N ALA A 150 -10.94 0.87 14.82
CA ALA A 150 -12.28 1.47 14.79
C ALA A 150 -12.40 2.67 15.74
N TYR A 151 -11.84 2.56 16.94
CA TYR A 151 -11.76 3.65 17.89
C TYR A 151 -11.03 4.86 17.30
N ASP A 152 -9.86 4.66 16.67
CA ASP A 152 -9.09 5.73 16.03
C ASP A 152 -9.86 6.41 14.89
N TRP A 153 -10.53 5.63 14.03
CA TRP A 153 -11.32 6.17 12.92
C TRP A 153 -12.52 6.98 13.42
N ILE A 154 -13.22 6.49 14.45
CA ILE A 154 -14.34 7.19 15.08
C ILE A 154 -13.84 8.51 15.70
N ALA A 155 -12.70 8.48 16.40
CA ALA A 155 -12.12 9.67 17.02
C ALA A 155 -11.75 10.75 15.97
N ARG A 156 -11.22 10.35 14.81
CA ARG A 156 -10.90 11.24 13.69
C ARG A 156 -12.12 11.67 12.86
N LYS A 157 -13.29 11.08 13.11
CA LYS A 157 -14.51 11.24 12.30
C LYS A 157 -14.31 10.81 10.84
N ASP A 158 -13.43 9.84 10.62
CA ASP A 158 -13.23 9.24 9.30
C ASP A 158 -14.36 8.23 9.00
N PRO A 159 -14.78 8.06 7.73
CA PRO A 159 -15.86 7.15 7.38
C PRO A 159 -15.49 5.69 7.64
N ILE A 160 -16.43 4.95 8.22
CA ILE A 160 -16.40 3.49 8.34
C ILE A 160 -17.68 2.94 7.70
N TYR A 161 -17.53 1.87 6.92
CA TYR A 161 -18.66 1.07 6.45
C TYR A 161 -18.65 -0.26 7.18
N ALA A 162 -19.76 -0.62 7.81
CA ALA A 162 -19.93 -1.92 8.44
C ALA A 162 -21.27 -2.57 8.06
N ALA A 163 -21.26 -3.87 7.79
CA ALA A 163 -22.45 -4.64 7.45
C ALA A 163 -22.36 -6.06 8.00
N LEU A 164 -23.50 -6.64 8.38
CA LEU A 164 -23.57 -8.00 8.88
C LEU A 164 -23.33 -9.03 7.76
N THR A 165 -22.28 -9.85 7.90
CA THR A 165 -22.01 -10.99 7.01
C THR A 165 -22.67 -12.27 7.51
N VAL A 166 -22.84 -12.42 8.82
CA VAL A 166 -23.61 -13.50 9.46
C VAL A 166 -24.52 -12.87 10.50
N ALA A 167 -25.79 -13.24 10.49
CA ALA A 167 -26.78 -12.76 11.45
C ALA A 167 -27.56 -13.94 12.05
N GLN A 168 -26.96 -14.60 13.04
CA GLN A 168 -27.60 -15.64 13.85
C GLN A 168 -27.67 -15.16 15.31
N PRO A 169 -28.69 -15.58 16.10
CA PRO A 169 -28.88 -15.11 17.47
C PRO A 169 -27.64 -15.25 18.38
N ASP A 170 -26.87 -16.31 18.18
CA ASP A 170 -25.67 -16.61 18.97
C ASP A 170 -24.36 -16.28 18.25
N ASN A 171 -24.43 -15.83 16.99
CA ASN A 171 -23.26 -15.58 16.15
C ASN A 171 -23.54 -14.46 15.15
N LEU A 172 -23.05 -13.26 15.46
CA LEU A 172 -23.03 -12.12 14.55
C LEU A 172 -21.60 -11.88 14.06
N GLN A 173 -21.46 -11.72 12.75
CA GLN A 173 -20.18 -11.37 12.11
C GLN A 173 -20.36 -10.18 11.17
N LEU A 174 -19.32 -9.37 11.08
CA LEU A 174 -19.28 -8.15 10.29
C LEU A 174 -18.25 -8.21 9.16
N SER A 175 -18.56 -7.48 8.09
CA SER A 175 -17.59 -6.89 7.19
C SER A 175 -17.41 -5.43 7.60
N ILE A 176 -16.17 -5.00 7.83
CA ILE A 176 -15.82 -3.63 8.21
C ILE A 176 -14.80 -3.08 7.22
N THR A 177 -15.08 -1.93 6.64
CA THR A 177 -14.21 -1.22 5.71
C THR A 177 -13.93 0.18 6.22
N PHE A 178 -12.66 0.52 6.30
CA PHE A 178 -12.14 1.78 6.79
C PHE A 178 -11.72 2.66 5.61
N TYR A 179 -12.23 3.89 5.57
CA TYR A 179 -11.92 4.85 4.52
C TYR A 179 -10.97 5.89 5.05
N GLY A 180 -10.03 6.32 4.22
CA GLY A 180 -9.14 7.41 4.56
C GLY A 180 -8.88 8.26 3.35
N LYS A 181 -8.26 9.41 3.57
CA LYS A 181 -7.77 10.26 2.47
C LYS A 181 -7.03 9.39 1.46
N PRO A 182 -7.14 9.64 0.14
CA PRO A 182 -6.30 8.96 -0.84
C PRO A 182 -4.83 9.06 -0.44
N LYS A 183 -4.00 8.06 -0.77
CA LYS A 183 -2.55 8.31 -0.78
C LYS A 183 -2.31 9.26 -1.94
N CYS A 184 -2.41 10.56 -1.73
CA CYS A 184 -1.78 11.50 -2.63
C CYS A 184 -0.29 11.26 -2.47
N ARG A 185 0.41 10.87 -3.54
CA ARG A 185 1.87 11.06 -3.56
C ARG A 185 2.06 12.56 -3.28
N PRO A 186 2.87 12.94 -2.29
CA PRO A 186 3.18 14.35 -2.09
C PRO A 186 3.60 14.94 -3.43
N SER A 187 3.17 16.17 -3.73
CA SER A 187 3.56 16.90 -4.93
C SER A 187 4.11 18.26 -4.54
N GLY A 188 4.82 18.90 -5.46
CA GLY A 188 5.43 20.20 -5.25
C GLY A 188 6.34 20.24 -4.02
N GLU A 189 6.11 21.23 -3.15
CA GLU A 189 6.93 21.47 -1.95
C GLU A 189 6.96 20.29 -0.96
N GLU A 190 5.84 19.60 -0.74
CA GLU A 190 5.81 18.49 0.22
C GLU A 190 6.68 17.32 -0.28
N ARG A 191 6.66 17.04 -1.58
CA ARG A 191 7.54 16.03 -2.21
C ARG A 191 8.99 16.45 -2.15
N TYR A 192 9.27 17.71 -2.49
CA TYR A 192 10.61 18.26 -2.44
C TYR A 192 11.23 18.09 -1.04
N ARG A 193 10.51 18.51 0.01
CA ARG A 193 10.97 18.40 1.41
C ARG A 193 11.17 16.96 1.84
N GLN A 194 10.29 16.05 1.40
CA GLN A 194 10.45 14.62 1.66
C GLN A 194 11.76 14.09 1.05
N LEU A 195 11.98 14.36 -0.24
CA LEU A 195 13.17 13.91 -0.97
C LEU A 195 14.45 14.56 -0.44
N GLU A 196 14.38 15.79 0.06
CA GLU A 196 15.51 16.46 0.70
C GLU A 196 16.03 15.72 1.94
N THR A 197 15.16 14.95 2.62
CA THR A 197 15.53 14.15 3.78
C THR A 197 15.91 12.71 3.44
N SER A 198 15.45 12.18 2.31
CA SER A 198 15.53 10.75 2.00
C SER A 198 16.34 10.39 0.75
N ALA A 199 16.62 11.33 -0.14
CA ALA A 199 17.30 11.10 -1.40
C ALA A 199 18.56 11.98 -1.53
N LYS A 200 19.48 11.56 -2.41
CA LYS A 200 20.60 12.42 -2.80
C LYS A 200 20.10 13.49 -3.77
N LYS A 201 20.75 14.65 -3.79
CA LYS A 201 20.35 15.77 -4.63
C LYS A 201 21.52 16.47 -5.30
N LYS A 202 21.30 16.98 -6.52
CA LYS A 202 22.25 17.79 -7.27
C LYS A 202 21.52 18.95 -7.93
N THR A 203 22.02 20.17 -7.72
CA THR A 203 21.42 21.40 -8.25
C THR A 203 22.27 21.99 -9.35
N PHE A 204 21.64 22.51 -10.40
CA PHE A 204 22.31 23.12 -11.54
C PHE A 204 21.45 24.23 -12.17
N SER A 205 22.10 25.09 -12.94
CA SER A 205 21.43 26.13 -13.73
C SER A 205 21.02 25.58 -15.09
N LEU A 206 19.82 25.94 -15.56
CA LEU A 206 19.40 25.65 -16.92
C LEU A 206 20.17 26.50 -17.92
N THR A 207 20.33 25.98 -19.13
CA THR A 207 20.95 26.68 -20.25
C THR A 207 19.90 27.05 -21.29
N GLY A 208 20.19 28.07 -22.10
CA GLY A 208 19.34 28.45 -23.23
C GLY A 208 17.95 28.98 -22.87
N THR A 209 17.75 29.50 -21.65
CA THR A 209 16.45 30.00 -21.15
C THR A 209 15.93 31.25 -21.88
N GLY A 210 16.67 31.81 -22.83
CA GLY A 210 16.42 33.15 -23.38
C GLY A 210 15.37 33.26 -24.48
N SER A 211 14.69 32.18 -24.89
CA SER A 211 13.60 32.26 -25.87
C SER A 211 12.33 32.82 -25.22
N GLU A 212 11.50 33.48 -26.03
CA GLU A 212 10.23 34.09 -25.56
C GLU A 212 9.33 33.05 -24.87
N GLU A 213 9.12 31.89 -25.51
CA GLU A 213 8.34 30.78 -24.97
C GLU A 213 8.86 30.27 -23.60
N MET A 214 10.19 30.21 -23.44
CA MET A 214 10.80 29.77 -22.17
C MET A 214 10.68 30.83 -21.09
N GLN A 215 10.79 32.12 -21.45
CA GLN A 215 10.62 33.23 -20.53
C GLN A 215 9.17 33.32 -20.04
N ASP A 216 8.20 33.15 -20.94
CA ASP A 216 6.77 33.11 -20.59
C ASP A 216 6.49 31.96 -19.62
N THR A 217 6.98 30.75 -19.92
CA THR A 217 6.79 29.59 -19.04
C THR A 217 7.48 29.82 -17.68
N LEU A 218 8.72 30.32 -17.67
CA LEU A 218 9.46 30.62 -16.44
C LEU A 218 8.78 31.68 -15.57
N SER A 219 8.07 32.64 -16.16
CA SER A 219 7.32 33.66 -15.40
C SER A 219 6.15 33.09 -14.60
N LEU A 220 5.64 31.92 -15.02
CA LEU A 220 4.55 31.20 -14.36
C LEU A 220 5.05 30.21 -13.30
N CYS A 221 6.35 29.91 -13.31
CA CYS A 221 6.94 28.93 -12.42
C CYS A 221 7.13 29.48 -11.00
N SER A 222 6.94 28.60 -10.04
CA SER A 222 7.17 28.81 -8.61
C SER A 222 8.22 27.83 -8.08
N ARG A 223 8.86 28.23 -6.99
CA ARG A 223 9.78 27.34 -6.28
C ARG A 223 9.06 26.05 -5.87
N PHE A 224 9.75 24.92 -6.04
CA PHE A 224 9.29 23.55 -5.81
C PHE A 224 8.32 22.99 -6.83
N ASP A 225 8.12 23.66 -7.96
CA ASP A 225 7.38 23.07 -9.05
C ASP A 225 8.09 21.83 -9.60
N SER A 226 7.30 20.78 -9.88
CA SER A 226 7.78 19.56 -10.50
C SER A 226 8.07 19.82 -11.97
N LEU A 227 9.15 19.25 -12.48
CA LEU A 227 9.61 19.44 -13.84
C LEU A 227 9.68 18.10 -14.57
N ASP A 228 9.38 18.15 -15.86
CA ASP A 228 9.55 17.03 -16.77
C ASP A 228 10.86 17.22 -17.55
N ILE A 229 11.55 16.11 -17.84
CA ILE A 229 12.83 16.10 -18.55
C ILE A 229 12.73 15.09 -19.68
N ASP A 230 12.75 15.60 -20.90
CA ASP A 230 12.58 14.81 -22.12
C ASP A 230 13.69 15.12 -23.12
N TYR A 231 14.17 14.10 -23.82
CA TYR A 231 15.12 14.30 -24.93
C TYR A 231 14.37 14.61 -26.23
N ASP A 232 14.62 15.80 -26.79
CA ASP A 232 14.07 16.21 -28.07
C ASP A 232 15.03 15.86 -29.22
N VAL A 233 14.64 14.83 -29.98
CA VAL A 233 15.40 14.31 -31.13
C VAL A 233 15.55 15.34 -32.26
N SER A 234 14.62 16.28 -32.39
CA SER A 234 14.62 17.27 -33.47
C SER A 234 15.71 18.33 -33.30
N ILE A 235 16.03 18.67 -32.05
CA ILE A 235 17.01 19.69 -31.70
C ILE A 235 18.26 19.11 -31.01
N ASP A 236 18.34 17.79 -30.84
CA ASP A 236 19.44 17.05 -30.22
C ASP A 236 19.82 17.60 -28.83
N LYS A 237 18.81 17.81 -27.98
CA LYS A 237 18.97 18.38 -26.63
C LYS A 237 17.96 17.80 -25.65
N THR A 238 18.34 17.69 -24.39
CA THR A 238 17.40 17.39 -23.32
C THR A 238 16.72 18.65 -22.81
N VAL A 239 15.41 18.71 -23.01
CA VAL A 239 14.52 19.81 -22.66
C VAL A 239 13.98 19.60 -21.25
N VAL A 240 14.02 20.65 -20.44
CA VAL A 240 13.30 20.70 -19.16
C VAL A 240 12.04 21.50 -19.37
N SER A 241 10.90 20.96 -18.95
CA SER A 241 9.59 21.57 -19.12
C SER A 241 8.81 21.66 -17.80
N PHE A 242 7.91 22.62 -17.75
CA PHE A 242 6.94 22.81 -16.67
C PHE A 242 5.54 22.88 -17.30
N ASP A 243 4.63 22.00 -16.85
CA ASP A 243 3.26 21.89 -17.36
C ASP A 243 3.18 21.81 -18.91
N GLY A 244 4.14 21.11 -19.51
CA GLY A 244 4.25 20.94 -20.97
C GLY A 244 4.91 22.11 -21.72
N GLY A 245 5.21 23.23 -21.06
CA GLY A 245 5.96 24.36 -21.63
C GLY A 245 7.47 24.22 -21.40
N PRO A 246 8.35 24.49 -22.39
CA PRO A 246 9.79 24.40 -22.20
C PRO A 246 10.29 25.54 -21.30
N ILE A 247 11.24 25.27 -20.41
CA ILE A 247 11.87 26.28 -19.54
C ILE A 247 13.39 26.37 -19.70
N GLY A 248 14.02 25.43 -20.41
CA GLY A 248 15.44 25.46 -20.72
C GLY A 248 15.99 24.09 -21.10
N PHE A 249 17.31 24.01 -21.22
CA PHE A 249 18.01 22.78 -21.58
C PHE A 249 19.00 22.35 -20.49
N LEU A 250 19.20 21.05 -20.37
CA LEU A 250 20.31 20.49 -19.61
C LEU A 250 21.64 20.74 -20.34
N SER A 251 22.72 20.89 -19.58
CA SER A 251 24.07 20.84 -20.15
C SER A 251 24.50 19.39 -20.34
N LYS A 252 25.38 19.10 -21.31
CA LYS A 252 25.86 17.73 -21.59
C LYS A 252 26.38 16.97 -20.36
N ALA A 253 27.02 17.66 -19.43
CA ALA A 253 27.53 17.04 -18.19
C ALA A 253 26.41 16.63 -17.23
N ILE A 254 25.25 17.29 -17.31
CA ILE A 254 24.07 17.00 -16.50
C ILE A 254 23.20 15.95 -17.19
N GLU A 255 23.11 15.98 -18.53
CA GLU A 255 22.48 14.92 -19.32
C GLU A 255 23.11 13.56 -19.02
N GLN A 256 24.44 13.46 -19.07
CA GLN A 256 25.16 12.24 -18.69
C GLN A 256 24.84 11.80 -17.25
N PHE A 257 24.76 12.76 -16.32
CA PHE A 257 24.41 12.47 -14.94
C PHE A 257 22.97 11.97 -14.79
N TYR A 258 22.03 12.54 -15.56
CA TYR A 258 20.63 12.12 -15.57
C TYR A 258 20.49 10.70 -16.14
N ASP A 259 21.18 10.41 -17.24
CA ASP A 259 21.16 9.08 -17.89
C ASP A 259 21.82 7.98 -17.03
N GLU A 260 22.75 8.35 -16.14
CA GLU A 260 23.41 7.42 -15.22
C GLU A 260 22.54 7.02 -14.01
N HIS A 261 21.50 7.78 -13.70
CA HIS A 261 20.62 7.56 -12.56
C HIS A 261 19.20 7.25 -13.02
N ASP A 262 18.79 5.98 -12.87
CA ASP A 262 17.38 5.59 -13.00
C ASP A 262 16.56 6.18 -11.83
N ASP A 263 15.27 6.46 -12.09
CA ASP A 263 14.29 6.97 -11.11
C ASP A 263 14.67 8.32 -10.47
N THR A 264 14.88 9.34 -11.30
CA THR A 264 15.11 10.72 -10.85
C THR A 264 13.82 11.54 -10.80
N GLU A 265 13.77 12.51 -9.88
CA GLU A 265 12.70 13.52 -9.85
C GLU A 265 13.32 14.92 -9.91
N ALA A 266 12.77 15.78 -10.77
CA ALA A 266 13.26 17.13 -11.01
C ALA A 266 12.32 18.18 -10.42
N PHE A 267 12.90 19.14 -9.69
CA PHE A 267 12.16 20.25 -9.10
C PHE A 267 12.85 21.59 -9.31
N LEU A 268 12.05 22.63 -9.50
CA LEU A 268 12.54 23.99 -9.55
C LEU A 268 12.99 24.45 -8.16
N SER A 269 14.25 24.86 -8.04
CA SER A 269 14.83 25.25 -6.75
C SER A 269 14.87 26.76 -6.54
N GLU A 270 15.16 27.51 -7.60
CA GLU A 270 15.23 28.97 -7.60
C GLU A 270 14.85 29.49 -8.98
N VAL A 271 14.12 30.60 -9.02
CA VAL A 271 13.90 31.44 -10.20
C VAL A 271 14.41 32.83 -9.86
N ASN A 272 15.31 33.36 -10.67
CA ASN A 272 15.88 34.69 -10.50
C ASN A 272 15.52 35.54 -11.71
N GLU A 273 14.94 36.71 -11.46
CA GLU A 273 14.73 37.76 -12.45
C GLU A 273 15.96 38.66 -12.50
N GLY A 274 16.57 38.79 -13.68
CA GLY A 274 17.69 39.69 -13.92
C GLY A 274 17.24 41.15 -14.02
N GLU A 275 18.19 42.08 -13.93
CA GLU A 275 17.93 43.53 -14.10
C GLU A 275 17.40 43.88 -15.51
N ASP A 276 17.57 42.98 -16.48
CA ASP A 276 17.06 43.07 -17.85
C ASP A 276 15.63 42.51 -18.00
N GLY A 277 15.00 42.09 -16.90
CA GLY A 277 13.66 41.49 -16.87
C GLY A 277 13.62 40.04 -17.36
N LYS A 278 14.78 39.38 -17.53
CA LYS A 278 14.84 37.98 -17.95
C LYS A 278 14.98 37.03 -16.77
N TYR A 279 14.24 35.93 -16.83
CA TYR A 279 14.27 34.86 -15.86
C TYR A 279 15.40 33.86 -16.12
N SER A 280 16.05 33.44 -15.05
CA SER A 280 16.99 32.32 -14.99
C SER A 280 16.53 31.34 -13.90
N ALA A 281 16.68 30.04 -14.17
CA ALA A 281 16.21 29.00 -13.28
C ALA A 281 17.32 28.04 -12.85
N LYS A 282 17.25 27.61 -11.59
CA LYS A 282 18.02 26.46 -11.07
C LYS A 282 17.10 25.30 -10.79
N VAL A 283 17.51 24.12 -11.22
CA VAL A 283 16.78 22.87 -11.04
C VAL A 283 17.58 21.96 -10.12
N THR A 284 16.87 21.25 -9.23
CA THR A 284 17.43 20.21 -8.39
C THR A 284 16.90 18.86 -8.85
N LEU A 285 17.81 17.97 -9.19
CA LEU A 285 17.52 16.56 -9.40
C LEU A 285 17.71 15.80 -8.10
N PHE A 286 16.70 15.02 -7.72
CA PHE A 286 16.80 14.00 -6.69
C PHE A 286 16.99 12.64 -7.35
N TYR A 287 17.88 11.83 -6.80
CA TYR A 287 18.29 10.55 -7.35
C TYR A 287 18.56 9.55 -6.23
N ASP A 288 18.66 8.26 -6.59
CA ASP A 288 18.68 7.14 -5.63
C ASP A 288 17.44 7.17 -4.70
N ILE A 289 16.26 7.40 -5.27
CA ILE A 289 15.01 7.51 -4.52
C ILE A 289 14.58 6.12 -4.06
N GLU A 290 14.72 5.81 -2.76
CA GLU A 290 14.23 4.56 -2.20
C GLU A 290 12.70 4.44 -2.35
N ALA A 291 12.25 3.36 -2.99
CA ALA A 291 10.84 3.06 -3.29
C ALA A 291 10.02 2.61 -2.07
#